data_AF-A0A2W3Z3C6-F1
#
_entry.id   AF-A0A2W3Z3C6-F1
#
_cell.length_a   1.000
_cell.length_b   1.000
_cell.length_c   1.000
_cell.angle_alpha   90.00
_cell.angle_beta   90.00
_cell.angle_gamma   90.00
#
_symmetry.space_group_name_H-M   'P 1'
#
loop_
_entity.id
_entity.type
_entity.pdbx_description
1 polymer ?
#
loop_
_entity_poly.entity_id
_entity_poly.type
_entity_poly.pdbx_seq_one_letter_code
_entity_poly.pdbx_strand_id
1 'polypeptide(L)'
;MEEQKRIVQKIEELFKKIDQYAEAYNKLEELNKQFPIKMEKSLLQYAMQGKLVPQNPSDEPASELLKQIKAEKEQLIKDKKIKKEKPLPEITEEEIPFEIPESWEWRRLREFSVITSGGTPKTAISEYWEGNIPWITPKDMGKQREKYIKSSSKKITDYGLEKSSAQLIRKNSIVYSSRAPIGHINIVPFDYTTNQGCKSVSPIRINIEYLYYSLIMMTPNIIKRGSGTTFKEVSATTFGETLIPIPPLNEQIRIIRELENIVKTVNNLKI
;
A
#
# COMPACT_ATOMS: atom_id res chain seq x y z
N MET A 1 -20.50 43.93 50.49
CA MET A 1 -19.28 43.11 50.31
C MET A 1 -19.58 41.63 50.09
N GLU A 2 -20.63 41.04 50.68
CA GLU A 2 -20.98 39.62 50.45
C GLU A 2 -21.47 39.32 49.02
N GLU A 3 -22.29 40.20 48.43
CA GLU A 3 -22.79 40.04 47.05
C GLU A 3 -21.63 39.94 46.03
N GLN A 4 -20.60 40.79 46.18
CA GLN A 4 -19.41 40.75 45.32
C GLN A 4 -18.64 39.43 45.46
N LYS A 5 -18.50 38.89 46.68
CA LYS A 5 -17.87 37.59 46.90
C LYS A 5 -18.66 36.45 46.23
N ARG A 6 -19.99 36.48 46.29
CA ARG A 6 -20.87 35.50 45.64
C ARG A 6 -20.74 35.55 44.11
N ILE A 7 -20.65 36.75 43.53
CA ILE A 7 -20.45 36.94 42.09
C ILE A 7 -19.10 36.40 41.64
N VAL A 8 -18.02 36.72 42.36
CA VAL A 8 -16.66 36.22 42.05
C VAL A 8 -16.62 34.69 42.11
N GLN A 9 -17.16 34.07 43.15
CA GLN A 9 -17.21 32.61 43.27
C GLN A 9 -17.97 31.96 42.11
N LYS A 10 -19.08 32.58 41.65
CA LYS A 10 -19.84 32.07 40.50
C LYS A 10 -19.07 32.22 39.19
N ILE A 11 -18.34 33.31 39.03
CA ILE A 11 -17.47 33.55 37.87
C ILE A 11 -16.34 32.51 37.83
N GLU A 12 -15.70 32.22 38.97
CA GLU A 12 -14.66 31.18 39.08
C GLU A 12 -15.21 29.78 38.74
N GLU A 13 -16.40 29.42 39.24
CA GLU A 13 -17.08 28.18 38.86
C GLU A 13 -17.37 28.09 37.36
N LEU A 14 -17.78 29.21 36.74
CA LEU A 14 -18.04 29.27 35.30
C LEU A 14 -16.76 29.16 34.48
N PHE A 15 -15.67 29.81 34.89
CA PHE A 15 -14.37 29.65 34.23
C PHE A 15 -13.89 28.20 34.26
N LYS A 16 -14.02 27.51 35.40
CA LYS A 16 -13.71 26.08 35.49
C LYS A 16 -14.53 25.23 34.50
N LYS A 17 -15.81 25.55 34.31
CA LYS A 17 -16.66 24.85 33.32
C LYS A 17 -16.26 25.17 31.88
N ILE A 18 -15.84 26.41 31.61
CA ILE A 18 -15.32 26.82 30.30
C ILE A 18 -14.04 26.04 29.98
N ASP A 19 -13.12 25.92 30.93
CA ASP A 19 -11.88 25.16 30.76
C ASP A 19 -12.17 23.67 30.51
N GLN A 20 -13.07 23.06 31.29
CA GLN A 20 -13.50 21.68 31.08
C GLN A 20 -14.16 21.47 29.70
N TYR A 21 -14.97 22.42 29.25
CA TYR A 21 -15.59 22.38 27.94
C TYR A 21 -14.53 22.48 26.83
N ALA A 22 -13.55 23.38 26.96
CA ALA A 22 -12.46 23.52 26.01
C ALA A 22 -11.63 22.23 25.90
N GLU A 23 -11.31 21.59 27.02
CA GLU A 23 -10.63 20.29 27.01
C GLU A 23 -11.45 19.19 26.33
N ALA A 24 -12.75 19.11 26.64
CA ALA A 24 -13.65 18.12 26.04
C ALA A 24 -13.80 18.34 24.53
N TYR A 25 -13.91 19.60 24.09
CA TYR A 25 -13.96 19.98 22.68
C TYR A 25 -12.68 19.57 21.94
N ASN A 26 -11.50 19.86 22.50
CA ASN A 26 -10.22 19.47 21.90
C ASN A 26 -10.08 17.94 21.79
N LYS A 27 -10.52 17.19 22.81
CA LYS A 27 -10.55 15.71 22.78
C LYS A 27 -11.49 15.18 21.70
N LEU A 28 -12.67 15.78 21.54
CA LEU A 28 -13.63 15.41 20.51
C LEU A 28 -13.07 15.68 19.11
N GLU A 29 -12.42 16.83 18.91
CA GLU A 29 -11.80 17.18 17.63
C GLU A 29 -10.68 16.19 17.26
N GLU A 30 -9.84 15.83 18.23
CA GLU A 30 -8.79 14.84 18.02
C GLU A 30 -9.36 13.45 17.74
N LEU A 31 -10.42 13.05 18.44
CA LEU A 31 -11.11 11.79 18.20
C LEU A 31 -11.70 11.74 16.79
N ASN A 32 -12.36 12.81 16.37
CA ASN A 32 -12.95 12.91 15.02
C ASN A 32 -11.88 12.87 13.92
N LYS A 33 -10.69 13.44 14.16
CA LYS A 33 -9.54 13.35 13.24
C LYS A 33 -8.98 11.93 13.16
N GLN A 34 -8.86 11.23 14.30
CA GLN A 34 -8.25 9.90 14.35
C GLN A 34 -9.20 8.76 13.98
N PHE A 35 -10.50 8.92 14.20
CA PHE A 35 -11.50 7.85 14.05
C PHE A 35 -11.52 7.25 12.63
N PRO A 36 -11.60 8.03 11.53
CA PRO A 36 -11.59 7.45 10.18
C PRO A 36 -10.32 6.64 9.89
N ILE A 37 -9.17 7.12 10.35
CA ILE A 37 -7.86 6.48 10.14
C ILE A 37 -7.80 5.15 10.91
N LYS A 38 -8.26 5.13 12.17
CA LYS A 38 -8.29 3.91 12.99
C LYS A 38 -9.29 2.89 12.47
N MET A 39 -10.44 3.35 12.01
CA MET A 39 -11.48 2.50 11.43
C MET A 39 -10.99 1.86 10.13
N GLU A 40 -10.40 2.62 9.22
CA GLU A 40 -9.85 2.10 7.96
C GLU A 40 -8.78 1.03 8.23
N LYS A 41 -7.85 1.29 9.15
CA LYS A 41 -6.84 0.29 9.55
C LYS A 41 -7.46 -0.98 10.13
N SER A 42 -8.47 -0.83 10.99
CA SER A 42 -9.15 -1.98 11.61
C SER A 42 -9.90 -2.80 10.57
N LEU A 43 -10.57 -2.12 9.63
CA LEU A 43 -11.29 -2.76 8.54
C LEU A 43 -10.34 -3.55 7.61
N LEU A 44 -9.21 -2.94 7.23
CA LEU A 44 -8.19 -3.61 6.44
C LEU A 44 -7.61 -4.81 7.19
N GLN A 45 -7.37 -4.70 8.50
CA GLN A 45 -6.93 -5.82 9.32
C GLN A 45 -7.95 -6.97 9.31
N TYR A 46 -9.24 -6.68 9.48
CA TYR A 46 -10.31 -7.67 9.43
C TYR A 46 -10.44 -8.33 8.05
N ALA A 47 -10.30 -7.53 6.99
CA ALA A 47 -10.29 -8.00 5.60
C ALA A 47 -9.17 -9.00 5.37
N MET A 48 -7.94 -8.66 5.79
CA MET A 48 -6.75 -9.50 5.61
C MET A 48 -6.71 -10.71 6.56
N GLN A 49 -7.60 -10.77 7.56
CA GLN A 49 -7.81 -11.94 8.43
C GLN A 49 -8.92 -12.88 7.90
N GLY A 50 -9.52 -12.59 6.74
CA GLY A 50 -10.65 -13.37 6.22
C GLY A 50 -11.94 -13.25 7.04
N LYS A 51 -12.07 -12.19 7.84
CA LYS A 51 -13.22 -11.91 8.72
C LYS A 51 -14.23 -10.93 8.13
N LEU A 52 -13.87 -10.26 7.02
CA LEU A 52 -14.73 -9.25 6.39
C LEU A 52 -15.88 -9.88 5.62
N VAL A 53 -15.63 -10.99 4.93
CA VAL A 53 -16.62 -11.70 4.11
C VAL A 53 -16.72 -13.16 4.55
N PRO A 54 -17.89 -13.79 4.44
CA PRO A 54 -18.03 -15.22 4.74
C PRO A 54 -17.14 -16.08 3.82
N GLN A 55 -16.54 -17.11 4.42
CA GLN A 55 -15.84 -18.16 3.69
C GLN A 55 -16.83 -18.97 2.84
N ASN A 56 -16.45 -19.30 1.61
CA ASN A 56 -17.27 -20.10 0.70
C ASN A 56 -16.58 -21.44 0.40
N PRO A 57 -17.11 -22.59 0.87
CA PRO A 57 -16.51 -23.91 0.60
C PRO A 57 -16.45 -24.30 -0.89
N SER A 58 -17.24 -23.63 -1.74
CA SER A 58 -17.22 -23.86 -3.19
C SER A 58 -16.14 -23.08 -3.92
N ASP A 59 -15.43 -22.17 -3.24
CA ASP A 59 -14.31 -21.47 -3.86
C ASP A 59 -13.11 -22.40 -4.00
N GLU A 60 -12.43 -22.29 -5.14
CA GLU A 60 -11.13 -22.93 -5.35
C GLU A 60 -10.15 -22.41 -4.29
N PRO A 61 -9.49 -23.29 -3.50
CA PRO A 61 -8.61 -22.87 -2.42
C PRO A 61 -7.40 -22.09 -2.95
N ALA A 62 -6.78 -21.28 -2.09
CA ALA A 62 -5.59 -20.50 -2.47
C ALA A 62 -4.45 -21.39 -3.01
N SER A 63 -4.35 -22.64 -2.57
CA SER A 63 -3.36 -23.62 -3.03
C SER A 63 -3.39 -23.86 -4.55
N GLU A 64 -4.57 -23.98 -5.16
CA GLU A 64 -4.70 -24.19 -6.60
C GLU A 64 -4.39 -22.91 -7.39
N LEU A 65 -4.83 -21.75 -6.88
CA LEU A 65 -4.46 -20.45 -7.44
C LEU A 65 -2.94 -20.29 -7.47
N LEU A 66 -2.25 -20.68 -6.38
CA LEU A 66 -0.80 -20.59 -6.26
C LEU A 66 -0.05 -21.57 -7.17
N LYS A 67 -0.58 -22.77 -7.41
CA LYS A 67 -0.04 -23.69 -8.43
C LYS A 67 -0.09 -23.06 -9.81
N GLN A 68 -1.22 -22.46 -10.17
CA GLN A 68 -1.42 -21.79 -11.46
C GLN A 68 -0.48 -20.57 -11.60
N ILE A 69 -0.29 -19.79 -10.52
CA ILE A 69 0.67 -18.68 -10.48
C ILE A 69 2.10 -19.16 -10.68
N LYS A 70 2.50 -20.24 -10.01
CA LYS A 70 3.84 -20.83 -10.16
C LYS A 70 4.09 -21.28 -11.60
N ALA A 71 3.14 -21.97 -12.21
CA ALA A 71 3.23 -22.41 -13.60
C ALA A 71 3.35 -21.22 -14.58
N GLU A 72 2.53 -20.18 -14.41
CA GLU A 72 2.63 -18.96 -15.24
C GLU A 72 3.97 -18.26 -15.07
N LYS A 73 4.45 -18.14 -13.83
CA LYS A 73 5.75 -17.53 -13.53
C LYS A 73 6.91 -18.32 -14.16
N GLU A 74 6.88 -19.65 -14.08
CA GLU A 74 7.86 -20.52 -14.73
C GLU A 74 7.85 -20.35 -16.25
N GLN A 75 6.67 -20.22 -16.86
CA GLN A 75 6.54 -19.94 -18.29
C GLN A 75 7.11 -18.57 -18.65
N LEU A 76 6.87 -17.53 -17.86
CA LEU A 76 7.44 -16.19 -18.08
C LEU A 76 8.98 -16.20 -17.97
N ILE A 77 9.56 -17.04 -17.11
CA ILE A 77 11.01 -17.24 -17.01
C ILE A 77 11.53 -17.94 -18.28
N LYS A 78 10.83 -18.98 -18.75
CA LYS A 78 11.17 -19.73 -19.97
C LYS A 78 11.13 -18.83 -21.21
N ASP A 79 10.15 -17.94 -21.27
CA ASP A 79 9.99 -16.92 -22.32
C ASP A 79 11.01 -15.77 -22.20
N LYS A 80 11.88 -15.76 -21.18
CA LYS A 80 12.84 -14.70 -20.85
C LYS A 80 12.20 -13.32 -20.61
N LYS A 81 10.90 -13.27 -20.31
CA LYS A 81 10.18 -12.05 -19.95
C LYS A 81 10.54 -11.58 -18.53
N ILE A 82 10.87 -12.53 -17.65
CA ILE A 82 11.35 -12.25 -16.29
C ILE A 82 12.62 -13.06 -16.01
N LYS A 83 13.47 -12.54 -15.12
CA LYS A 83 14.71 -13.21 -14.71
C LYS A 83 14.38 -14.29 -13.68
N LYS A 84 15.16 -15.37 -13.70
CA LYS A 84 15.10 -16.38 -12.63
C LYS A 84 15.63 -15.77 -11.33
N GLU A 85 14.83 -15.86 -10.28
CA GLU A 85 15.15 -15.31 -8.96
C GLU A 85 15.77 -16.39 -8.06
N LYS A 86 16.43 -15.95 -6.99
CA LYS A 86 16.94 -16.85 -5.95
C LYS A 86 15.78 -17.51 -5.21
N PRO A 87 15.98 -18.74 -4.66
CA PRO A 87 15.03 -19.34 -3.74
C PRO A 87 14.67 -18.38 -2.62
N LEU A 88 13.39 -18.36 -2.26
CA LEU A 88 12.89 -17.58 -1.13
C LEU A 88 13.09 -18.36 0.18
N PRO A 89 13.31 -17.66 1.30
CA PRO A 89 13.32 -18.31 2.60
C PRO A 89 11.95 -18.91 2.90
N GLU A 90 11.95 -20.05 3.60
CA GLU A 90 10.73 -20.63 4.15
C GLU A 90 10.06 -19.64 5.11
N ILE A 91 8.74 -19.78 5.27
CA ILE A 91 7.95 -18.95 6.18
C ILE A 91 7.91 -19.68 7.51
N THR A 92 8.45 -19.08 8.56
CA THR A 92 8.40 -19.66 9.91
C THR A 92 7.17 -19.16 10.67
N GLU A 93 6.73 -19.90 11.69
CA GLU A 93 5.58 -19.52 12.51
C GLU A 93 5.79 -18.16 13.22
N GLU A 94 7.02 -17.82 13.59
CA GLU A 94 7.37 -16.55 14.23
C GLU A 94 7.13 -15.32 13.32
N GLU A 95 7.15 -15.52 12.01
CA GLU A 95 6.91 -14.44 11.05
C GLU A 95 5.42 -14.21 10.76
N ILE A 96 4.56 -15.18 11.10
CA ILE A 96 3.12 -15.11 10.83
C ILE A 96 2.50 -14.05 11.74
N PRO A 97 1.97 -12.93 11.17
CA PRO A 97 1.52 -11.82 12.01
C PRO A 97 0.18 -12.11 12.73
N PHE A 98 -0.64 -13.00 12.16
CA PHE A 98 -1.96 -13.38 12.68
C PHE A 98 -2.48 -14.64 11.96
N GLU A 99 -3.49 -15.26 12.56
CA GLU A 99 -4.21 -16.41 12.00
C GLU A 99 -5.07 -16.02 10.79
N ILE A 100 -5.09 -16.90 9.79
CA ILE A 100 -5.87 -16.79 8.56
C ILE A 100 -6.75 -18.04 8.39
N PRO A 101 -7.83 -17.98 7.61
CA PRO A 101 -8.65 -19.15 7.29
C PRO A 101 -7.82 -20.28 6.64
N GLU A 102 -8.23 -21.53 6.84
CA GLU A 102 -7.55 -22.71 6.25
C GLU A 102 -7.53 -22.70 4.71
N SER A 103 -8.49 -22.00 4.08
CA SER A 103 -8.56 -21.82 2.63
C SER A 103 -7.50 -20.85 2.09
N TRP A 104 -6.81 -20.11 2.97
CA TRP A 104 -5.83 -19.08 2.63
C TRP A 104 -4.41 -19.57 2.87
N GLU A 105 -3.45 -18.90 2.23
CA GLU A 105 -2.03 -19.20 2.43
C GLU A 105 -1.19 -17.94 2.57
N TRP A 106 -0.24 -17.97 3.51
CA TRP A 106 0.81 -16.95 3.58
C TRP A 106 1.84 -17.18 2.48
N ARG A 107 2.11 -16.14 1.69
CA ARG A 107 3.12 -16.19 0.62
C ARG A 107 3.96 -14.93 0.62
N ARG A 108 5.23 -15.06 0.23
CA ARG A 108 6.11 -13.92 0.01
C ARG A 108 5.66 -13.19 -1.25
N LEU A 109 5.65 -11.86 -1.22
CA LEU A 109 5.21 -11.00 -2.32
C LEU A 109 5.80 -11.43 -3.68
N ARG A 110 7.07 -11.79 -3.69
CA ARG A 110 7.78 -12.23 -4.90
C ARG A 110 7.25 -13.55 -5.48
N GLU A 111 6.61 -14.43 -4.71
CA GLU A 111 6.09 -15.70 -5.24
C GLU A 111 5.03 -15.51 -6.32
N PHE A 112 4.19 -14.47 -6.18
CA PHE A 112 3.05 -14.19 -7.05
C PHE A 112 3.13 -12.84 -7.76
N SER A 113 4.30 -12.20 -7.76
CA SER A 113 4.50 -10.93 -8.45
C SER A 113 5.92 -10.78 -9.00
N VAL A 114 6.08 -9.81 -9.91
CA VAL A 114 7.37 -9.38 -10.42
C VAL A 114 7.70 -8.03 -9.81
N ILE A 115 8.86 -7.94 -9.18
CA ILE A 115 9.31 -6.70 -8.52
C ILE A 115 10.36 -6.03 -9.39
N THR A 116 10.10 -4.81 -9.80
CA THR A 116 10.99 -4.02 -10.65
C THR A 116 11.48 -2.80 -9.90
N SER A 117 12.80 -2.64 -9.79
CA SER A 117 13.42 -1.41 -9.31
C SER A 117 13.48 -0.38 -10.44
N GLY A 118 13.19 0.88 -10.11
CA GLY A 118 13.34 1.98 -11.06
C GLY A 118 14.79 2.42 -11.27
N GLY A 119 14.96 3.33 -12.22
CA GLY A 119 16.23 3.91 -12.60
C GLY A 119 16.08 5.37 -13.02
N THR A 120 17.15 6.13 -12.90
CA THR A 120 17.16 7.57 -13.19
C THR A 120 18.06 7.81 -14.40
N PRO A 121 17.51 8.19 -15.57
CA PRO A 121 18.33 8.68 -16.67
C PRO A 121 19.17 9.87 -16.22
N LYS A 122 20.34 10.07 -16.83
CA LYS A 122 21.21 11.20 -16.47
C LYS A 122 20.49 12.52 -16.77
N THR A 123 20.27 13.34 -15.74
CA THR A 123 19.57 14.63 -15.88
C THR A 123 20.29 15.61 -16.82
N ALA A 124 21.61 15.47 -16.96
CA ALA A 124 22.41 16.33 -17.84
C ALA A 124 22.23 16.05 -19.34
N ILE A 125 21.63 14.92 -19.72
CA ILE A 125 21.37 14.56 -21.12
C ILE A 125 19.90 14.89 -21.40
N SER A 126 19.64 16.05 -22.03
CA SER A 126 18.28 16.56 -22.25
C SER A 126 17.46 15.65 -23.15
N GLU A 127 18.10 14.93 -24.08
CA GLU A 127 17.49 13.99 -25.01
C GLU A 127 16.81 12.79 -24.33
N TYR A 128 17.13 12.55 -23.05
CA TYR A 128 16.46 11.51 -22.25
C TYR A 128 15.09 11.95 -21.71
N TRP A 129 14.78 13.24 -21.74
CA TRP A 129 13.64 13.84 -21.06
C TRP A 129 12.64 14.46 -22.06
N GLU A 130 11.52 14.96 -21.54
CA GLU A 130 10.43 15.56 -22.32
C GLU A 130 9.83 14.62 -23.39
N GLY A 131 9.93 13.30 -23.14
CA GLY A 131 9.30 12.28 -23.97
C GLY A 131 7.86 11.98 -23.56
N ASN A 132 7.37 10.80 -23.97
CA ASN A 132 5.99 10.39 -23.73
C ASN A 132 5.83 9.35 -22.62
N ILE A 133 6.92 8.77 -22.12
CA ILE A 133 6.87 7.70 -21.12
C ILE A 133 6.87 8.29 -19.71
N PRO A 134 5.81 8.11 -18.90
CA PRO A 134 5.76 8.62 -17.54
C PRO A 134 6.94 8.14 -16.68
N TRP A 135 7.56 9.03 -15.92
CA TRP A 135 8.62 8.72 -14.98
C TRP A 135 8.22 9.15 -13.56
N ILE A 136 7.66 8.20 -12.81
CA ILE A 136 7.04 8.43 -11.50
C ILE A 136 8.10 8.45 -10.40
N THR A 137 7.95 9.39 -9.46
CA THR A 137 8.79 9.52 -8.26
C THR A 137 7.96 9.50 -6.97
N PRO A 138 8.57 9.24 -5.80
CA PRO A 138 7.88 9.35 -4.51
C PRO A 138 7.22 10.72 -4.26
N LYS A 139 7.75 11.79 -4.89
CA LYS A 139 7.19 13.14 -4.84
C LYS A 139 5.87 13.24 -5.62
N ASP A 140 5.79 12.62 -6.79
CA ASP A 140 4.55 12.57 -7.58
C ASP A 140 3.46 11.80 -6.82
N MET A 141 3.84 10.67 -6.22
CA MET A 141 2.95 9.85 -5.39
C MET A 141 2.49 10.59 -4.13
N GLY A 142 3.37 11.35 -3.48
CA GLY A 142 3.01 12.14 -2.30
C GLY A 142 2.01 13.26 -2.59
N LYS A 143 1.98 13.76 -3.84
CA LYS A 143 1.00 14.75 -4.33
C LYS A 143 -0.31 14.12 -4.80
N GLN A 144 -0.29 12.83 -5.15
CA GLN A 144 -1.43 12.07 -5.66
C GLN A 144 -1.71 10.89 -4.73
N ARG A 145 -2.43 11.16 -3.64
CA ARG A 145 -2.71 10.16 -2.59
C ARG A 145 -3.92 9.26 -2.91
N GLU A 146 -4.48 9.38 -4.10
CA GLU A 146 -5.56 8.53 -4.58
C GLU A 146 -5.09 7.11 -4.92
N LYS A 147 -6.02 6.14 -4.90
CA LYS A 147 -5.74 4.73 -5.26
C LYS A 147 -5.04 4.61 -6.62
N TYR A 148 -5.46 5.41 -7.60
CA TYR A 148 -4.94 5.42 -8.97
C TYR A 148 -4.10 6.67 -9.23
N ILE A 149 -2.86 6.50 -9.68
CA ILE A 149 -2.04 7.64 -10.11
C ILE A 149 -2.50 8.12 -11.49
N LYS A 150 -2.58 9.45 -11.66
CA LYS A 150 -3.10 10.08 -12.88
C LYS A 150 -1.99 10.48 -13.83
N SER A 151 -0.86 10.97 -13.30
CA SER A 151 0.26 11.44 -14.11
C SER A 151 1.58 11.47 -13.34
N SER A 152 2.68 11.74 -14.05
CA SER A 152 3.99 12.06 -13.47
C SER A 152 4.40 13.48 -13.86
N SER A 153 5.17 14.16 -13.00
CA SER A 153 5.69 15.49 -13.30
C SER A 153 6.73 15.51 -14.42
N LYS A 154 7.43 14.38 -14.65
CA LYS A 154 8.41 14.22 -15.71
C LYS A 154 8.09 13.01 -16.57
N LYS A 155 8.60 13.04 -17.80
CA LYS A 155 8.55 11.93 -18.75
C LYS A 155 9.90 11.74 -19.39
N ILE A 156 10.17 10.51 -19.82
CA ILE A 156 11.40 10.14 -20.51
C ILE A 156 11.10 9.74 -21.95
N THR A 157 12.09 9.87 -22.82
CA THR A 157 12.03 9.39 -24.21
C THR A 157 12.31 7.89 -24.28
N ASP A 158 11.98 7.25 -25.40
CA ASP A 158 12.41 5.88 -25.68
C ASP A 158 13.95 5.75 -25.66
N TYR A 159 14.65 6.78 -26.14
CA TYR A 159 16.10 6.86 -26.08
C TYR A 159 16.62 6.89 -24.63
N GLY A 160 15.98 7.69 -23.76
CA GLY A 160 16.29 7.75 -22.33
C GLY A 160 16.01 6.43 -21.60
N LEU A 161 14.96 5.72 -22.00
CA LEU A 161 14.66 4.37 -21.49
C LEU A 161 15.76 3.37 -21.91
N GLU A 162 16.14 3.35 -23.19
CA GLU A 162 17.13 2.41 -23.73
C GLU A 162 18.55 2.65 -23.16
N LYS A 163 18.94 3.91 -22.98
CA LYS A 163 20.31 4.29 -22.56
C LYS A 163 20.47 4.51 -21.06
N SER A 164 19.50 4.10 -20.25
CA SER A 164 19.57 4.25 -18.79
C SER A 164 19.22 2.95 -18.05
N SER A 165 19.24 3.01 -16.71
CA SER A 165 18.78 1.92 -15.86
C SER A 165 17.26 1.94 -15.63
N ALA A 166 16.53 2.88 -16.23
CA ALA A 166 15.06 2.89 -16.15
C ALA A 166 14.51 1.59 -16.75
N GLN A 167 13.40 1.11 -16.21
CA GLN A 167 12.74 -0.11 -16.68
C GLN A 167 11.30 0.25 -16.99
N LEU A 168 10.81 -0.22 -18.13
CA LEU A 168 9.41 -0.07 -18.51
C LEU A 168 8.57 -1.08 -17.72
N ILE A 169 7.62 -0.56 -16.95
CA ILE A 169 6.62 -1.35 -16.23
C ILE A 169 5.30 -1.21 -16.97
N ARG A 170 4.62 -2.34 -17.15
CA ARG A 170 3.30 -2.39 -17.80
C ARG A 170 2.22 -1.85 -16.87
N LYS A 171 1.18 -1.27 -17.47
CA LYS A 171 -0.06 -0.89 -16.79
C LYS A 171 -0.64 -2.03 -15.95
N ASN A 172 -1.51 -1.69 -15.00
CA ASN A 172 -2.02 -2.62 -13.99
C ASN A 172 -0.88 -3.22 -13.17
N SER A 173 0.02 -2.34 -12.73
CA SER A 173 1.03 -2.64 -11.71
C SER A 173 0.90 -1.61 -10.59
N ILE A 174 1.42 -1.94 -9.42
CA ILE A 174 1.49 -1.04 -8.27
C ILE A 174 2.85 -0.35 -8.26
N VAL A 175 2.88 0.95 -8.05
CA VAL A 175 4.10 1.69 -7.69
C VAL A 175 4.10 1.93 -6.18
N TYR A 176 5.21 1.60 -5.52
CA TYR A 176 5.40 1.73 -4.08
C TYR A 176 6.68 2.52 -3.77
N SER A 177 6.62 3.52 -2.89
CA SER A 177 7.82 4.26 -2.49
C SER A 177 8.62 3.46 -1.49
N SER A 178 9.87 3.12 -1.84
CA SER A 178 10.79 2.40 -0.96
C SER A 178 11.70 3.32 -0.16
N ARG A 179 11.61 4.64 -0.35
CA ARG A 179 12.35 5.67 0.41
C ARG A 179 11.65 7.02 0.34
N ALA A 180 11.86 7.84 1.38
CA ALA A 180 11.57 9.28 1.44
C ALA A 180 10.15 9.75 0.97
N PRO A 181 9.07 9.42 1.71
CA PRO A 181 8.96 8.40 2.76
C PRO A 181 8.63 7.01 2.18
N ILE A 182 8.83 5.96 2.97
CA ILE A 182 8.37 4.61 2.62
C ILE A 182 6.84 4.55 2.76
N GLY A 183 6.14 3.97 1.79
CA GLY A 183 4.72 3.63 1.93
C GLY A 183 3.73 4.48 1.13
N HIS A 184 4.17 5.45 0.33
CA HIS A 184 3.30 5.94 -0.74
C HIS A 184 3.05 4.80 -1.72
N ILE A 185 1.81 4.66 -2.19
CA ILE A 185 1.39 3.53 -3.01
C ILE A 185 0.26 3.95 -3.94
N ASN A 186 0.34 3.55 -5.21
CA ASN A 186 -0.70 3.77 -6.21
C ASN A 186 -0.77 2.60 -7.19
N ILE A 187 -1.96 2.36 -7.76
CA ILE A 187 -2.14 1.53 -8.96
C ILE A 187 -1.91 2.41 -10.19
N VAL A 188 -1.16 1.90 -11.18
CA VAL A 188 -0.83 2.65 -12.39
C VAL A 188 -1.61 2.10 -13.60
N PRO A 189 -2.53 2.90 -14.20
CA PRO A 189 -3.39 2.44 -15.29
C PRO A 189 -2.75 2.53 -16.70
N PHE A 190 -1.50 2.96 -16.78
CA PHE A 190 -0.73 3.13 -18.02
C PHE A 190 0.70 2.57 -17.87
N ASP A 191 1.39 2.32 -18.98
CA ASP A 191 2.79 1.91 -18.97
C ASP A 191 3.66 3.07 -18.47
N TYR A 192 4.66 2.77 -17.65
CA TYR A 192 5.41 3.79 -16.91
C TYR A 192 6.83 3.33 -16.57
N THR A 193 7.63 4.28 -16.09
CA THR A 193 8.92 4.07 -15.46
C THR A 193 8.95 4.76 -14.10
N THR A 194 9.94 4.43 -13.28
CA THR A 194 10.11 5.08 -11.97
C THR A 194 11.57 5.42 -11.70
N ASN A 195 11.82 6.32 -10.74
CA ASN A 195 13.16 6.51 -10.19
C ASN A 195 13.58 5.37 -9.25
N GLN A 196 14.82 5.40 -8.74
CA GLN A 196 15.32 4.35 -7.82
C GLN A 196 14.58 4.30 -6.47
N GLY A 197 13.87 5.38 -6.11
CA GLY A 197 13.15 5.49 -4.85
C GLY A 197 11.80 4.77 -4.82
N CYS A 198 11.41 4.17 -5.95
CA CYS A 198 10.23 3.34 -6.07
C CYS A 198 10.60 1.86 -6.28
N LYS A 199 9.63 1.00 -5.98
CA LYS A 199 9.56 -0.39 -6.41
C LYS A 199 8.20 -0.59 -7.07
N SER A 200 8.20 -1.20 -8.23
CA SER A 200 6.98 -1.56 -8.94
C SER A 200 6.67 -3.03 -8.71
N VAL A 201 5.39 -3.36 -8.54
CA VAL A 201 4.90 -4.72 -8.30
C VAL A 201 3.87 -5.04 -9.37
N SER A 202 4.20 -5.99 -10.24
CA SER A 202 3.28 -6.51 -11.26
C SER A 202 2.73 -7.85 -10.78
N PRO A 203 1.45 -7.94 -10.36
CA PRO A 203 0.86 -9.18 -9.88
C PRO A 203 0.69 -10.21 -10.99
N ILE A 204 0.79 -11.49 -10.65
CA ILE A 204 0.51 -12.63 -11.52
C ILE A 204 -0.77 -13.28 -10.99
N ARG A 205 -1.88 -13.19 -11.73
CA ARG A 205 -3.21 -13.75 -11.40
C ARG A 205 -3.86 -13.33 -10.07
N ILE A 206 -3.22 -12.47 -9.29
CA ILE A 206 -3.79 -11.87 -8.08
C ILE A 206 -4.57 -10.60 -8.44
N ASN A 207 -5.69 -10.38 -7.75
CA ASN A 207 -6.46 -9.14 -7.90
C ASN A 207 -5.59 -7.94 -7.46
N ILE A 208 -5.38 -6.98 -8.35
CA ILE A 208 -4.48 -5.85 -8.09
C ILE A 208 -4.94 -4.94 -6.96
N GLU A 209 -6.25 -4.77 -6.79
CA GLU A 209 -6.78 -3.96 -5.69
C GLU A 209 -6.62 -4.67 -4.36
N TYR A 210 -6.82 -5.99 -4.32
CA TYR A 210 -6.51 -6.80 -3.15
C TYR A 210 -5.05 -6.61 -2.75
N LEU A 211 -4.12 -6.77 -3.69
CA LEU A 211 -2.71 -6.56 -3.44
C LEU A 211 -2.38 -5.14 -2.97
N TYR A 212 -3.03 -4.12 -3.54
CA TYR A 212 -2.89 -2.72 -3.13
C TYR A 212 -3.23 -2.54 -1.64
N TYR A 213 -4.39 -3.05 -1.21
CA TYR A 213 -4.80 -2.96 0.19
C TYR A 213 -3.96 -3.84 1.13
N SER A 214 -3.54 -5.02 0.68
CA SER A 214 -2.62 -5.87 1.46
C SER A 214 -1.28 -5.16 1.69
N LEU A 215 -0.72 -4.46 0.69
CA LEU A 215 0.52 -3.71 0.85
C LEU A 215 0.37 -2.49 1.76
N ILE A 216 -0.78 -1.80 1.73
CA ILE A 216 -1.10 -0.74 2.70
C ILE A 216 -1.07 -1.31 4.12
N MET A 217 -1.77 -2.44 4.32
CA MET A 217 -1.86 -3.11 5.62
C MET A 217 -0.48 -3.56 6.12
N MET A 218 0.38 -4.07 5.23
CA MET A 218 1.74 -4.50 5.56
C MET A 218 2.77 -3.36 5.67
N THR A 219 2.42 -2.13 5.28
CA THR A 219 3.38 -1.00 5.27
C THR A 219 4.07 -0.76 6.61
N PRO A 220 3.40 -0.84 7.78
CA PRO A 220 4.08 -0.75 9.08
C PRO A 220 5.17 -1.81 9.28
N ASN A 221 4.95 -3.06 8.82
CA ASN A 221 5.96 -4.11 8.86
C ASN A 221 7.11 -3.83 7.88
N ILE A 222 6.78 -3.38 6.66
CA ILE A 222 7.76 -3.02 5.63
C ILE A 222 8.69 -1.88 6.12
N ILE A 223 8.14 -0.85 6.77
CA ILE A 223 8.91 0.26 7.34
C ILE A 223 9.88 -0.21 8.42
N LYS A 224 9.48 -1.18 9.26
CA LYS A 224 10.34 -1.76 10.30
C LYS A 224 11.55 -2.49 9.71
N ARG A 225 11.38 -3.12 8.55
CA ARG A 225 12.46 -3.81 7.80
C ARG A 225 13.29 -2.87 6.93
N GLY A 226 13.00 -1.57 6.94
CA GLY A 226 13.81 -0.56 6.25
C GLY A 226 15.17 -0.35 6.93
N SER A 227 16.22 -0.29 6.13
CA SER A 227 17.61 -0.08 6.55
C SER A 227 18.05 1.37 6.34
N GLY A 228 19.07 1.84 7.07
CA GLY A 228 19.61 3.20 6.96
C GLY A 228 19.24 4.08 8.17
N THR A 229 20.18 4.94 8.58
CA THR A 229 20.08 5.79 9.77
C THR A 229 19.35 7.09 9.49
N THR A 230 19.80 7.84 8.47
CA THR A 230 19.22 9.15 8.10
C THR A 230 18.02 9.04 7.15
N PHE A 231 18.07 8.13 6.18
CA PHE A 231 16.96 7.84 5.28
C PHE A 231 16.73 6.34 5.22
N LYS A 232 15.61 5.89 5.80
CA LYS A 232 15.21 4.50 5.69
C LYS A 232 14.88 4.14 4.25
N GLU A 233 15.41 3.02 3.80
CA GLU A 233 15.13 2.41 2.51
C GLU A 233 14.91 0.90 2.63
N VAL A 234 13.94 0.40 1.85
CA VAL A 234 13.68 -1.04 1.71
C VAL A 234 14.23 -1.52 0.37
N SER A 235 15.14 -2.50 0.43
CA SER A 235 15.70 -3.12 -0.78
C SER A 235 14.63 -3.88 -1.56
N ALA A 236 14.86 -4.13 -2.86
CA ALA A 236 13.94 -4.95 -3.66
C ALA A 236 13.82 -6.40 -3.15
N THR A 237 14.87 -6.92 -2.51
CA THR A 237 14.87 -8.24 -1.86
C THR A 237 13.96 -8.24 -0.64
N THR A 238 14.24 -7.36 0.32
CA THR A 238 13.45 -7.23 1.55
C THR A 238 11.98 -6.93 1.24
N PHE A 239 11.71 -6.06 0.27
CA PHE A 239 10.35 -5.74 -0.16
C PHE A 239 9.64 -6.97 -0.75
N GLY A 240 10.34 -7.78 -1.54
CA GLY A 240 9.80 -9.03 -2.09
C GLY A 240 9.58 -10.15 -1.09
N GLU A 241 10.21 -10.07 0.06
CA GLU A 241 10.03 -11.01 1.18
C GLU A 241 8.85 -10.63 2.09
N THR A 242 8.11 -9.56 1.76
CA THR A 242 6.89 -9.20 2.50
C THR A 242 5.89 -10.34 2.45
N LEU A 243 5.42 -10.77 3.62
CA LEU A 243 4.36 -11.76 3.74
C LEU A 243 3.02 -11.14 3.41
N ILE A 244 2.26 -11.80 2.54
CA ILE A 244 0.92 -11.40 2.12
C ILE A 244 0.01 -12.62 2.30
N PRO A 245 -1.15 -12.47 2.96
CA PRO A 245 -2.12 -13.54 3.05
C PRO A 245 -2.87 -13.63 1.71
N ILE A 246 -2.93 -14.81 1.12
CA ILE A 246 -3.53 -15.06 -0.19
C ILE A 246 -4.84 -15.83 -0.03
N PRO A 247 -6.01 -15.22 -0.28
CA PRO A 247 -7.29 -15.89 -0.35
C PRO A 247 -7.48 -16.58 -1.71
N PRO A 248 -8.50 -17.45 -1.82
CA PRO A 248 -9.16 -17.76 -3.08
C PRO A 248 -9.42 -16.53 -3.95
N LEU A 249 -9.27 -16.64 -5.27
CA LEU A 249 -9.42 -15.50 -6.18
C LEU A 249 -10.81 -14.86 -6.10
N ASN A 250 -11.86 -15.67 -6.02
CA ASN A 250 -13.23 -15.18 -5.87
C ASN A 250 -13.44 -14.43 -4.56
N GLU A 251 -12.77 -14.87 -3.50
CA GLU A 251 -12.84 -14.21 -2.21
C GLU A 251 -12.11 -12.86 -2.22
N GLN A 252 -10.96 -12.75 -2.91
CA GLN A 252 -10.29 -11.46 -3.14
C GLN A 252 -11.26 -10.44 -3.75
N ILE A 253 -12.05 -10.86 -4.75
CA ILE A 253 -13.05 -9.99 -5.40
C ILE A 253 -14.16 -9.57 -4.43
N ARG A 254 -14.67 -10.51 -3.60
CA ARG A 254 -15.70 -10.21 -2.60
C ARG A 254 -15.19 -9.25 -1.53
N ILE A 255 -13.97 -9.46 -1.03
CA ILE A 255 -13.30 -8.57 -0.07
C ILE A 255 -13.25 -7.15 -0.63
N ILE A 256 -12.81 -6.99 -1.88
CA ILE A 256 -12.66 -5.66 -2.48
C ILE A 256 -14.00 -4.98 -2.67
N ARG A 257 -15.01 -5.71 -3.15
CA ARG A 257 -16.37 -5.18 -3.27
C ARG A 257 -16.88 -4.66 -1.92
N GLU A 258 -16.66 -5.40 -0.86
CA GLU A 258 -17.12 -5.01 0.47
C GLU A 258 -16.34 -3.83 1.05
N LEU A 259 -15.01 -3.82 0.89
CA LEU A 259 -14.18 -2.66 1.26
C LEU A 259 -14.65 -1.38 0.56
N GLU A 260 -14.94 -1.45 -0.74
CA GLU A 260 -15.45 -0.30 -1.49
C GLU A 260 -16.83 0.15 -1.03
N ASN A 261 -17.73 -0.78 -0.70
CA ASN A 261 -19.05 -0.46 -0.16
C ASN A 261 -18.95 0.27 1.19
N ILE A 262 -18.08 -0.21 2.07
CA ILE A 262 -17.87 0.40 3.38
C ILE A 262 -17.24 1.79 3.24
N VAL A 263 -16.21 1.94 2.40
CA VAL A 263 -15.58 3.25 2.14
C VAL A 263 -16.59 4.25 1.56
N LYS A 264 -17.45 3.82 0.62
CA LYS A 264 -18.54 4.67 0.09
C LYS A 264 -19.50 5.10 1.20
N THR A 265 -19.94 4.17 2.03
CA THR A 265 -20.84 4.46 3.15
C THR A 265 -20.21 5.46 4.14
N VAL A 266 -18.94 5.25 4.50
CA VAL A 266 -18.20 6.13 5.41
C VAL A 266 -18.04 7.54 4.84
N ASN A 267 -17.74 7.67 3.54
CA ASN A 267 -17.63 8.99 2.93
C ASN A 267 -18.98 9.73 2.88
N ASN A 268 -20.09 9.02 2.75
CA ASN A 268 -21.44 9.60 2.80
C ASN A 268 -21.87 10.01 4.22
N LEU A 269 -21.24 9.45 5.26
CA LEU A 269 -21.50 9.77 6.67
C LEU A 269 -20.66 10.94 7.21
N LYS A 270 -19.73 11.48 6.42
CA LYS A 270 -19.00 12.69 6.78
C LYS A 270 -19.96 13.88 6.72
N ILE A 271 -20.57 14.19 7.86
CA ILE A 271 -21.33 15.43 8.14
C ILE A 271 -20.33 16.58 8.36
#